data_AF-A0A9D8E3Y9-F1
#
_entry.id   AF-A0A9D8E3Y9-F1
#
_cell.length_a   1.000
_cell.length_b   1.000
_cell.length_c   1.000
_cell.angle_alpha   90.00
_cell.angle_beta   90.00
_cell.angle_gamma   90.00
#
_symmetry.space_group_name_H-M   'P 1'
#
loop_
_entity.id
_entity.type
_entity.pdbx_description
1 polymer ?
#
loop_
_entity_poly.entity_id
_entity_poly.type
_entity_poly.pdbx_seq_one_letter_code
_entity_poly.pdbx_strand_id
1 'polypeptide(L)' 'MPFTLPELPYPKDALEPYIDALTMEIHHGRHHQAYVDNLNKALAGDAALEAK' A
#
# COMPACT_ATOMS: atom_id res chain seq x y z
N MET A 1 13.94 8.45 0.79
CA MET A 1 13.86 7.03 1.18
C MET A 1 12.66 6.45 0.43
N PRO A 2 12.63 5.16 0.05
CA PRO A 2 11.48 4.62 -0.68
C PRO A 2 10.19 4.77 0.15
N PHE A 3 9.09 5.04 -0.54
CA PHE A 3 7.76 5.02 0.07
C PHE A 3 7.44 3.60 0.55
N THR A 4 6.75 3.51 1.68
CA THR A 4 6.34 2.23 2.28
C THR A 4 4.83 2.12 2.32
N LEU A 5 4.31 0.88 2.19
CA LEU A 5 2.91 0.59 2.43
C LEU A 5 2.63 0.71 3.93
N PRO A 6 1.73 1.61 4.38
CA PRO A 6 1.37 1.68 5.79
C PRO A 6 0.72 0.38 6.23
N GLU A 7 1.02 -0.09 7.45
CA GLU A 7 0.31 -1.23 8.01
C GLU A 7 -1.18 -0.91 8.22
N LEU A 8 -2.02 -1.92 8.08
CA LEU A 8 -3.42 -1.80 8.48
C LEU A 8 -3.48 -1.52 9.99
N PRO A 9 -4.21 -0.49 10.44
CA PRO A 9 -4.33 -0.17 11.87
C PRO A 9 -5.29 -1.11 12.62
N TYR A 10 -5.77 -2.16 11.95
CA TYR A 10 -6.71 -3.15 12.47
C TYR A 10 -6.56 -4.50 11.72
N PRO A 11 -7.06 -5.61 12.29
CA PRO A 11 -7.15 -6.89 11.60
C PRO A 11 -7.96 -6.83 10.29
N LYS A 12 -7.63 -7.67 9.30
CA LYS A 12 -8.28 -7.66 7.98
C LYS A 12 -9.81 -7.91 8.03
N ASP A 13 -10.29 -8.61 9.04
CA ASP A 13 -11.69 -8.98 9.28
C ASP A 13 -12.43 -7.98 10.19
N ALA A 14 -11.76 -6.93 10.69
CA ALA A 14 -12.34 -5.99 11.65
C ALA A 14 -13.55 -5.20 11.13
N LEU A 15 -13.79 -5.22 9.82
CA LEU A 15 -14.87 -4.49 9.16
C LEU A 15 -16.05 -5.39 8.76
N GLU A 16 -16.04 -6.68 9.12
CA GLU A 16 -17.17 -7.56 8.88
C GLU A 16 -18.41 -7.17 9.71
N PRO A 17 -19.63 -7.37 9.20
CA PRO A 17 -19.99 -7.94 7.90
C PRO A 17 -20.07 -6.89 6.77
N TYR A 18 -19.59 -5.67 7.01
CA TYR A 18 -19.74 -4.55 6.06
C TYR A 18 -18.72 -4.61 4.93
N ILE A 19 -17.49 -5.03 5.24
CA ILE A 19 -16.42 -5.30 4.28
C ILE A 19 -15.79 -6.63 4.69
N ASP A 20 -15.74 -7.58 3.75
CA ASP A 20 -15.17 -8.90 4.00
C ASP A 20 -13.63 -8.89 4.06
N ALA A 21 -13.07 -9.84 4.81
CA ALA A 21 -11.62 -9.95 4.98
C ALA A 21 -10.85 -10.15 3.65
N LEU A 22 -11.43 -10.83 2.66
CA LEU A 22 -10.80 -11.08 1.37
C LEU A 22 -10.67 -9.78 0.57
N THR A 23 -11.68 -8.92 0.60
CA THR A 23 -11.61 -7.57 0.06
C THR A 23 -10.48 -6.77 0.70
N MET A 24 -10.35 -6.80 2.04
CA MET A 24 -9.26 -6.09 2.72
C MET A 24 -7.88 -6.65 2.38
N GLU A 25 -7.74 -7.97 2.23
CA GLU A 25 -6.49 -8.60 1.78
C GLU A 25 -6.09 -8.16 0.37
N ILE A 26 -7.03 -8.15 -0.57
CA ILE A 26 -6.76 -7.79 -1.95
C ILE A 26 -6.53 -6.27 -2.08
N HIS A 27 -7.36 -5.46 -1.42
CA HIS A 27 -7.28 -4.01 -1.48
C HIS A 27 -5.97 -3.48 -0.90
N HIS A 28 -5.66 -3.81 0.36
CA HIS A 28 -4.44 -3.34 1.02
C HIS A 28 -3.21 -4.10 0.51
N GLY A 29 -3.26 -5.44 0.54
CA GLY A 29 -2.09 -6.29 0.27
C GLY A 29 -1.70 -6.42 -1.20
N ARG A 30 -2.59 -6.08 -2.14
CA ARG A 30 -2.27 -6.11 -3.59
C ARG A 30 -2.41 -4.76 -4.25
N HIS A 31 -3.57 -4.13 -4.20
CA HIS A 31 -3.81 -2.88 -4.93
C HIS A 31 -2.98 -1.72 -4.38
N HIS A 32 -3.01 -1.47 -3.06
CA HIS A 32 -2.21 -0.41 -2.45
C HIS A 32 -0.71 -0.70 -2.57
N GLN A 33 -0.29 -1.95 -2.32
CA GLN A 33 1.11 -2.35 -2.54
C GLN A 33 1.59 -2.06 -3.97
N ALA A 34 0.78 -2.36 -4.98
CA ALA A 34 1.14 -2.08 -6.37
C ALA A 34 1.34 -0.58 -6.66
N TYR A 35 0.56 0.31 -6.03
CA TYR A 35 0.77 1.75 -6.15
C TYR A 35 2.11 2.18 -5.53
N VAL A 36 2.42 1.69 -4.33
CA VAL A 36 3.69 1.99 -3.63
C VAL A 36 4.88 1.51 -4.47
N ASP A 37 4.84 0.27 -4.95
CA ASP A 37 5.91 -0.31 -5.76
C ASP A 37 6.14 0.47 -7.04
N ASN A 38 5.07 0.84 -7.74
CA ASN A 38 5.17 1.55 -9.02
C ASN A 38 5.57 3.01 -8.84
N LEU A 39 5.17 3.66 -7.74
CA LEU A 39 5.67 4.98 -7.37
C LEU A 39 7.19 4.92 -7.16
N ASN A 40 7.68 3.99 -6.34
CA ASN A 40 9.11 3.83 -6.10
C ASN A 40 9.89 3.57 -7.40
N LYS A 41 9.35 2.76 -8.32
CA LYS A 41 9.95 2.53 -9.64
C LYS A 41 9.99 3.80 -10.49
N ALA A 42 8.93 4.61 -10.46
CA ALA A 42 8.83 5.84 -11.26
C ALA A 42 9.79 6.93 -10.76
N LEU A 43 10.08 6.97 -9.46
CA LEU A 43 10.98 7.94 -8.85
C LEU A 43 12.45 7.52 -8.88
N ALA A 44 12.73 6.24 -9.12
CA ALA A 44 14.09 5.70 -9.15
C ALA A 44 14.97 6.47 -10.16
N GLY A 45 16.08 7.03 -9.67
CA GLY A 45 17.04 7.80 -10.46
C GLY A 45 16.79 9.31 -10.48
N ASP A 46 15.68 9.80 -9.90
CA ASP A 46 15.46 11.24 -9.68
C ASP A 46 15.74 11.61 -8.22
N ALA A 47 16.98 12.03 -7.95
CA ALA A 47 17.44 12.37 -6.60
C ALA A 47 16.61 13.47 -5.91
N ALA A 48 15.98 14.38 -6.68
CA ALA A 48 15.15 15.43 -6.12
C ALA A 48 13.78 14.90 -5.66
N LEU A 49 13.31 13.80 -6.24
CA LEU A 49 12.04 13.17 -5.90
C LEU A 49 12.20 11.98 -4.95
N GLU A 50 13.31 11.23 -5.00
CA GLU A 50 13.61 10.13 -4.05
C GLU A 50 13.77 10.60 -2.60
N ALA A 51 14.05 11.89 -2.39
CA ALA A 51 14.23 12.52 -1.09
C ALA A 51 12.95 13.11 -0.50
N LYS A 52 11.83 13.09 -1.23
CA LYS A 52 10.51 13.52 -0.74
C LYS A 52 9.80 12.42 0.02
#